data_AF-A0A1Q7NKC6-F1
#
_entry.id   AF-A0A1Q7NKC6-F1
#
_cell.length_a   1.000
_cell.length_b   1.000
_cell.length_c   1.000
_cell.angle_alpha   90.00
_cell.angle_beta   90.00
_cell.angle_gamma   90.00
#
_symmetry.space_group_name_H-M   'P 1'
#
loop_
_entity.id
_entity.type
_entity.pdbx_description
1 polymer ?
#
loop_
_entity_poly.entity_id
_entity_poly.type
_entity_poly.pdbx_seq_one_letter_code
_entity_poly.pdbx_strand_id
1 'polypeptide(L)' 'MSAMEQITDRLQMLPPRLQREVLDFIDFLAQRVSHREDASEEAEWTKFSLAQAMKGLENEDSPEYSEADLKETWQ' A
#
# COMPACT_ATOMS: atom_id res chain seq x y z
N MET A 1 -23.65 -19.80 -16.89
CA MET A 1 -23.98 -18.83 -15.82
C MET A 1 -22.73 -18.04 -15.48
N SER A 2 -22.82 -16.71 -15.49
CA SER A 2 -21.78 -15.79 -15.06
C SER A 2 -21.58 -15.84 -13.54
N ALA A 3 -20.47 -15.29 -13.06
CA ALA A 3 -20.23 -15.16 -11.62
C ALA A 3 -21.30 -14.27 -10.95
N MET A 4 -21.77 -13.23 -11.63
CA MET A 4 -22.80 -12.32 -11.11
C MET A 4 -24.16 -13.01 -10.95
N GLU A 5 -24.56 -13.81 -11.93
CA GLU A 5 -25.78 -14.64 -11.85
C GLU A 5 -25.68 -15.61 -10.67
N GLN A 6 -24.55 -16.31 -10.55
CA GLN A 6 -24.29 -17.26 -9.48
C GLN A 6 -24.27 -16.66 -8.07
N ILE A 7 -23.84 -15.41 -7.92
CA ILE A 7 -23.86 -14.68 -6.64
C ILE A 7 -25.29 -14.27 -6.32
N THR A 8 -26.03 -13.76 -7.30
CA THR A 8 -27.42 -13.30 -7.13
C THR A 8 -28.33 -14.46 -6.71
N ASP A 9 -28.22 -15.60 -7.39
CA ASP A 9 -29.01 -16.79 -7.07
C ASP A 9 -28.75 -17.28 -5.64
N ARG A 10 -27.47 -17.30 -5.22
CA ARG A 10 -27.11 -17.72 -3.86
C ARG A 10 -27.54 -16.70 -2.81
N LEU A 11 -27.43 -15.41 -3.09
CA LEU A 11 -27.83 -14.34 -2.19
C LEU A 11 -29.33 -14.38 -1.89
N GLN A 12 -30.15 -14.68 -2.90
CA GLN A 12 -31.60 -14.79 -2.75
C GLN A 12 -32.03 -15.94 -1.81
N MET A 13 -31.23 -17.01 -1.72
CA MET A 13 -31.51 -18.14 -0.82
C MET A 13 -31.11 -17.88 0.64
N LEU A 14 -30.36 -16.81 0.91
CA LEU A 14 -29.89 -16.50 2.27
C LEU A 14 -30.95 -15.77 3.10
N PRO A 15 -31.00 -15.97 4.42
CA PRO A 15 -31.79 -15.14 5.32
C PRO A 15 -31.37 -13.67 5.27
N PRO A 16 -32.28 -12.71 5.56
CA PRO A 16 -32.00 -11.27 5.47
C PRO A 16 -30.80 -10.79 6.29
N ARG A 17 -30.47 -11.49 7.39
CA ARG A 17 -29.28 -11.20 8.20
C ARG A 17 -27.99 -11.47 7.44
N LEU A 18 -27.91 -12.62 6.75
CA LEU A 18 -26.73 -13.02 5.99
C LEU A 18 -26.62 -12.24 4.66
N GLN A 19 -27.75 -11.82 4.08
CA GLN A 19 -27.72 -10.91 2.92
C GLN A 19 -27.06 -9.57 3.26
N ARG A 20 -27.29 -9.06 4.48
CA ARG A 20 -26.62 -7.85 4.99
C ARG A 20 -25.12 -8.05 5.16
N GLU A 21 -24.71 -9.20 5.70
CA GLU A 21 -23.29 -9.55 5.85
C GLU A 21 -22.58 -9.65 4.49
N VAL A 22 -23.27 -10.10 3.43
CA VAL A 22 -22.74 -10.06 2.06
C VAL A 22 -22.55 -8.62 1.56
N LEU A 23 -23.49 -7.71 1.87
CA LEU A 23 -23.33 -6.29 1.53
C LEU A 23 -22.11 -5.69 2.25
N ASP A 24 -21.97 -5.94 3.55
CA ASP A 24 -20.83 -5.48 4.35
C ASP A 24 -19.50 -5.99 3.75
N PHE A 25 -19.49 -7.24 3.27
CA PHE A 25 -18.33 -7.82 2.61
C PHE A 25 -18.00 -7.18 1.26
N ILE A 26 -19.03 -6.83 0.46
CA ILE A 26 -18.83 -6.12 -0.81
C ILE A 26 -18.23 -4.73 -0.56
N ASP A 27 -18.73 -4.00 0.45
CA ASP A 27 -18.20 -2.70 0.83
C ASP A 27 -16.74 -2.80 1.30
N PHE A 28 -16.42 -3.83 2.09
CA PHE A 28 -15.04 -4.14 2.47
C PHE A 28 -14.15 -4.41 1.25
N LEU A 29 -14.63 -5.18 0.27
CA LEU A 29 -13.88 -5.46 -0.95
C LEU A 29 -13.58 -4.17 -1.73
N ALA A 30 -14.55 -3.26 -1.83
CA ALA A 30 -14.36 -1.97 -2.49
C ALA A 30 -13.29 -1.13 -1.77
N GLN A 31 -13.39 -0.98 -0.45
CA GLN A 31 -12.38 -0.25 0.35
C GLN A 31 -10.99 -0.87 0.23
N ARG A 32 -10.90 -2.21 0.23
CA ARG A 32 -9.64 -2.92 0.12
C ARG A 32 -8.95 -2.69 -1.22
N VAL A 33 -9.71 -2.56 -2.31
CA VAL A 33 -9.15 -2.23 -3.62
C VAL A 33 -8.60 -0.81 -3.61
N SER A 34 -9.37 0.17 -3.15
CA SER A 34 -8.91 1.56 -3.04
C SER A 34 -7.64 1.69 -2.19
N HIS A 35 -7.61 1.06 -1.00
CA HIS A 35 -6.42 1.08 -0.15
C HIS A 35 -5.18 0.44 -0.79
N ARG A 36 -5.36 -0.60 -1.63
CA ARG A 36 -4.24 -1.22 -2.34
C ARG A 36 -3.71 -0.33 -3.45
N GLU A 37 -4.59 0.36 -4.16
CA GLU A 37 -4.22 1.35 -5.17
C GLU A 37 -3.46 2.50 -4.52
N ASP A 38 -3.99 3.07 -3.43
CA ASP A 38 -3.32 4.12 -2.64
C ASP A 38 -1.94 3.68 -2.13
N ALA A 39 -1.84 2.48 -1.57
CA ALA A 39 -0.57 1.94 -1.09
C ALA A 39 0.44 1.69 -2.22
N SER A 40 -0.04 1.35 -3.43
CA SER A 40 0.83 1.21 -4.60
C SER A 40 1.33 2.57 -5.08
N GLU A 41 0.46 3.58 -5.09
CA GLU A 41 0.82 4.94 -5.47
C GLU A 41 1.83 5.53 -4.48
N GLU A 42 1.62 5.37 -3.18
CA GLU A 42 2.56 5.83 -2.14
C GLU A 42 3.94 5.17 -2.28
N ALA A 43 3.98 3.86 -2.59
CA ALA A 43 5.22 3.14 -2.82
C ALA A 43 5.96 3.66 -4.08
N GLU A 44 5.23 3.94 -5.15
CA GLU A 44 5.80 4.52 -6.37
C GLU A 44 6.31 5.95 -6.14
N TRP A 45 5.56 6.78 -5.42
CA TRP A 45 6.00 8.12 -5.02
C TRP A 45 7.23 8.10 -4.13
N THR A 46 7.30 7.16 -3.17
CA THR A 46 8.46 7.00 -2.30
C THR A 46 9.70 6.64 -3.11
N LYS A 47 9.58 5.68 -4.03
CA LYS A 47 10.67 5.28 -4.93
C LYS A 47 11.11 6.43 -5.83
N PHE A 48 10.17 7.16 -6.41
CA PHE A 48 10.48 8.30 -7.27
C PHE A 48 11.18 9.41 -6.50
N SER A 49 10.65 9.79 -5.34
CA SER A 49 11.21 10.83 -4.46
C SER A 49 12.65 10.51 -4.06
N LEU A 50 12.92 9.26 -3.66
CA LEU A 50 14.26 8.80 -3.33
C LEU A 50 15.20 8.89 -4.53
N ALA A 51 14.77 8.41 -5.70
CA ALA A 51 15.58 8.46 -6.92
C ALA A 51 15.93 9.91 -7.30
N GLN A 52 14.99 10.85 -7.15
CA GLN A 52 15.28 12.28 -7.39
C GLN A 52 16.23 12.87 -6.34
N ALA A 53 16.10 12.49 -5.07
CA ALA A 53 17.00 12.97 -4.01
C ALA A 53 18.44 12.47 -4.19
N MET A 54 18.62 11.25 -4.70
CA MET A 54 19.94 10.66 -4.98
C MET A 54 20.57 11.17 -6.28
N LYS A 55 19.77 11.75 -7.18
CA LYS A 55 20.23 12.22 -8.49
C LYS A 55 21.27 13.33 -8.32
N GLY A 56 22.48 13.09 -8.83
CA GLY A 56 23.61 14.01 -8.69
C GLY A 56 24.63 13.59 -7.62
N LEU A 57 24.23 12.75 -6.65
CA LEU A 57 25.13 12.17 -5.64
C LEU A 57 25.82 10.89 -6.13
N GLU A 58 25.38 10.33 -7.27
CA GLU A 58 25.80 9.03 -7.81
C GLU A 58 27.30 8.94 -8.16
N ASN A 59 27.94 10.07 -8.44
CA ASN A 59 29.37 10.17 -8.81
C ASN A 59 30.13 11.14 -7.91
N GLU A 60 29.57 11.53 -6.77
CA GLU A 60 30.32 12.31 -5.79
C GLU A 60 31.24 11.36 -5.03
N ASP A 61 32.54 11.67 -5.00
CA ASP A 61 33.49 11.09 -4.07
C ASP A 61 33.01 11.43 -2.65
N SER A 62 32.13 10.59 -2.13
CA SER A 62 31.54 10.78 -0.81
C SER A 62 32.68 10.77 0.20
N PRO A 63 32.80 11.79 1.05
CA PRO A 63 33.86 11.81 2.04
C PRO A 63 33.76 10.57 2.93
N GLU A 64 34.89 9.91 3.17
CA GLU A 64 34.98 8.81 4.12
C GLU A 64 34.74 9.37 5.52
N TYR A 65 33.49 9.31 5.98
CA TYR A 65 33.15 9.64 7.35
C TYR A 65 33.63 8.54 8.28
N SER A 66 34.22 8.94 9.40
CA SER A 66 34.79 8.07 10.42
C SER A 66 34.26 8.45 11.81
N GLU A 67 34.55 7.61 12.81
CA GLU A 67 34.24 7.94 14.21
C GLU A 67 34.95 9.23 14.69
N ALA A 68 36.04 9.63 14.03
CA ALA A 68 36.74 10.87 14.32
C ALA A 68 35.95 12.13 13.93
N ASP A 69 34.93 12.00 13.07
CA ASP A 69 34.06 13.10 12.64
C ASP A 69 32.89 13.36 13.62
N LEU A 70 32.72 12.49 14.63
CA LEU A 70 31.69 12.65 15.64
C LEU A 70 32.03 13.82 16.58
N LYS A 71 31.15 14.83 16.60
CA LYS A 71 31.29 16.00 17.48
C LYS A 71 30.99 15.69 18.95
N GLU A 72 30.15 14.69 19.20
CA GLU A 72 29.70 14.29 20.52
C GLU A 72 30.00 12.81 20.73
N THR A 73 30.63 12.48 21.86
CA THR A 73 30.90 11.10 22.28
C THR A 73 30.40 10.92 23.70
N TRP A 74 29.63 9.86 23.94
CA TRP A 74 29.05 9.55 25.26
C TRP A 74 29.93 8.53 25.99
N GLN A 75 30.17 8.78 27.27
CA GLN A 75 30.84 7.86 28.20
C GLN A 75 29.94 7.53 29.39
#